data_AF-A0A955GI46-F1
#
_entry.id   AF-A0A955GI46-F1
#
_cell.length_a   1.000
_cell.length_b   1.000
_cell.length_c   1.000
_cell.angle_alpha   90.00
_cell.angle_beta   90.00
_cell.angle_gamma   90.00
#
_symmetry.space_group_name_H-M   'P 1'
#
loop_
_entity.id
_entity.type
_entity.pdbx_description
1 polymer ?
#
loop_
_entity_poly.entity_id
_entity_poly.type
_entity_poly.pdbx_seq_one_letter_code
_entity_poly.pdbx_strand_id
1 'polypeptide(L)'
;MTQNLSDLQVDPRLLSTLAEMLKRIGNGGLDSRVAAVHLQALLEGKPSSESSLADSAVGKWEGVVVTESFLSQTMVYKGQLLKRHRNGGGWVPAEQSEGDESKPYVDETAYVGPFAMVFGNARVFGNALVCGNARVFGNARVFGNALVCGNAEVSGEARVSGNARISDNARVCGNARVFGNAGVSGGTSLETGSHG
;
A
#
# COMPACT_ATOMS: atom_id res chain seq x y z
N MET A 1 -13.50 -45.71 18.86
CA MET A 1 -12.19 -45.19 19.29
C MET A 1 -12.26 -43.67 19.22
N THR A 2 -12.52 -43.03 20.36
CA THR A 2 -12.55 -41.57 20.51
C THR A 2 -11.10 -41.08 20.56
N GLN A 3 -10.63 -40.41 19.51
CA GLN A 3 -9.34 -39.74 19.57
C GLN A 3 -9.44 -38.58 20.57
N ASN A 4 -8.56 -38.60 21.56
CA ASN A 4 -8.47 -37.58 22.60
C ASN A 4 -7.93 -36.30 21.96
N LEU A 5 -8.68 -35.21 22.07
CA LEU A 5 -8.33 -33.89 21.51
C LEU A 5 -7.10 -33.24 22.18
N SER A 6 -6.51 -33.88 23.19
CA SER A 6 -5.37 -33.38 23.97
C SER A 6 -4.00 -33.58 23.31
N ASP A 7 -3.91 -34.38 22.23
CA ASP A 7 -2.61 -34.74 21.60
C ASP A 7 -2.33 -33.96 20.30
N LEU A 8 -3.13 -32.95 19.95
CA LEU A 8 -2.79 -32.02 18.87
C LEU A 8 -1.68 -31.08 19.36
N GLN A 9 -0.42 -31.53 19.30
CA GLN A 9 0.73 -30.64 19.42
C GLN A 9 0.72 -29.68 18.22
N VAL A 10 0.00 -28.56 18.36
CA VAL A 10 0.10 -27.47 17.38
C VAL A 10 1.52 -26.92 17.48
N ASP A 11 2.29 -27.05 16.40
CA ASP A 11 3.66 -26.55 16.34
C ASP A 11 3.70 -25.07 16.77
N PRO A 12 4.51 -24.67 17.77
CA PRO A 12 4.65 -23.28 18.17
C PRO A 12 5.03 -22.35 17.00
N ARG A 13 5.71 -22.88 15.97
CA ARG A 13 6.03 -22.16 14.73
C ARG A 13 4.81 -21.91 13.85
N LEU A 14 3.85 -22.83 13.83
CA LEU A 14 2.55 -22.65 13.16
C LEU A 14 1.76 -21.53 13.83
N LEU A 15 1.73 -21.50 15.17
CA LEU A 15 1.05 -20.46 15.97
C LEU A 15 1.65 -19.06 15.75
N SER A 16 2.97 -18.94 15.72
CA SER A 16 3.62 -17.64 15.46
C SER A 16 3.37 -17.15 14.03
N THR A 17 3.40 -18.07 13.06
CA THR A 17 3.10 -17.77 11.64
C THR A 17 1.64 -17.34 11.47
N LEU A 18 0.70 -18.05 12.11
CA LEU A 18 -0.72 -17.70 12.15
C LEU A 18 -0.96 -16.32 12.77
N ALA A 19 -0.35 -16.05 13.92
CA ALA A 19 -0.50 -14.79 14.61
C ALA A 19 0.00 -13.61 13.76
N GLU A 20 1.14 -13.78 13.08
CA GLU A 20 1.69 -12.74 12.21
C GLU A 20 0.86 -12.54 10.94
N MET A 21 0.34 -13.62 10.36
CA MET A 21 -0.59 -13.54 9.22
C MET A 21 -1.87 -12.79 9.60
N LEU A 22 -2.50 -13.14 10.73
CA LEU A 22 -3.71 -12.47 11.22
C LEU A 22 -3.46 -10.98 11.51
N LYS A 23 -2.31 -10.66 12.11
CA LYS A 23 -1.89 -9.28 12.35
C LYS A 23 -1.70 -8.50 11.05
N ARG A 24 -1.15 -9.13 10.00
CA ARG A 24 -0.97 -8.52 8.68
C ARG A 24 -2.28 -8.38 7.89
N ILE A 25 -3.23 -9.31 8.03
CA ILE A 25 -4.60 -9.14 7.50
C ILE A 25 -5.28 -7.95 8.17
N GLY A 26 -5.18 -7.84 9.50
CA GLY A 26 -5.73 -6.71 10.25
C GLY A 26 -5.12 -5.35 9.88
N ASN A 27 -3.84 -5.37 9.47
CA ASN A 27 -3.12 -4.18 8.98
C ASN A 27 -3.19 -4.02 7.44
N GLY A 28 -3.93 -4.87 6.73
CA GLY A 28 -4.03 -4.93 5.26
C GLY A 28 -2.74 -5.06 4.48
N GLY A 29 -1.68 -5.52 5.14
CA GLY A 29 -0.42 -5.89 4.49
C GLY A 29 -0.46 -7.29 3.87
N LEU A 30 -1.64 -7.95 3.88
CA LEU A 30 -1.88 -9.26 3.31
C LEU A 30 -3.35 -9.36 2.88
N ASP A 31 -3.60 -9.72 1.62
CA ASP A 31 -4.95 -9.97 1.11
C ASP A 31 -5.56 -11.19 1.82
N SER A 32 -6.83 -11.07 2.24
CA SER A 32 -7.53 -12.10 3.01
C SER A 32 -7.63 -13.46 2.31
N ARG A 33 -7.62 -13.49 0.97
CA ARG A 33 -7.67 -14.73 0.17
C ARG A 33 -6.30 -15.36 0.02
N VAL A 34 -5.26 -14.53 -0.14
CA VAL A 34 -3.85 -15.01 -0.12
C VAL A 34 -3.51 -15.58 1.25
N ALA A 35 -3.95 -14.91 2.31
CA ALA A 35 -3.83 -15.43 3.67
C ALA A 35 -4.55 -16.77 3.83
N ALA A 36 -5.76 -16.93 3.29
CA ALA A 36 -6.52 -18.17 3.37
C ALA A 36 -5.81 -19.35 2.67
N VAL A 37 -5.23 -19.12 1.47
CA VAL A 37 -4.47 -20.15 0.74
C VAL A 37 -3.24 -20.58 1.54
N HIS A 38 -2.51 -19.63 2.10
CA HIS A 38 -1.30 -19.94 2.85
C HIS A 38 -1.60 -20.59 4.20
N LEU A 39 -2.72 -20.21 4.83
CA LEU A 39 -3.23 -20.87 6.03
C LEU A 39 -3.61 -22.33 5.76
N GLN A 40 -4.21 -22.59 4.60
CA GLN A 40 -4.56 -23.92 4.17
C GLN A 40 -3.31 -24.78 3.91
N ALA A 41 -2.28 -24.24 3.25
CA ALA A 41 -1.01 -24.94 3.04
C ALA A 41 -0.29 -25.30 4.34
N LEU A 42 -0.32 -24.40 5.33
CA LEU A 42 0.23 -24.59 6.68
C LEU A 42 -0.52 -25.69 7.45
N LEU A 43 -1.85 -25.73 7.37
CA LEU A 43 -2.68 -26.79 7.98
C LEU A 43 -2.48 -28.16 7.32
N GLU A 44 -2.18 -28.19 6.02
CA GLU A 44 -1.90 -29.41 5.26
C GLU A 44 -0.44 -29.92 5.41
N GLY A 45 0.42 -29.20 6.15
CA GLY A 45 1.81 -29.61 6.41
C GLY A 45 2.72 -29.60 5.18
N LYS A 46 2.34 -28.88 4.11
CA LYS A 46 3.14 -28.80 2.87
C LYS A 46 4.26 -27.76 3.02
N PRO A 47 5.50 -28.06 2.58
CA PRO A 47 6.58 -27.09 2.63
C PRO A 47 6.27 -25.91 1.69
N SER A 48 6.62 -24.70 2.14
CA SER A 48 6.37 -23.42 1.47
C SER A 48 6.95 -23.33 0.05
N SER A 49 7.79 -24.27 -0.36
CA SER A 49 8.44 -24.34 -1.68
C SER A 49 7.61 -25.02 -2.77
N GLU A 50 6.47 -25.67 -2.45
CA GLU A 50 5.62 -26.37 -3.43
C GLU A 50 4.19 -25.82 -3.47
N SER A 51 3.98 -24.51 -3.30
CA SER A 51 2.68 -23.89 -3.57
C SER A 51 2.47 -23.64 -5.08
N SER A 52 2.62 -24.66 -5.92
CA SER A 52 2.22 -24.63 -7.33
C SER A 52 0.70 -24.53 -7.52
N LEU A 53 -0.07 -24.55 -6.42
CA LEU A 53 -1.51 -24.30 -6.41
C LEU A 53 -1.87 -22.79 -6.38
N ALA A 54 -0.89 -21.88 -6.23
CA ALA A 54 -1.15 -20.44 -6.38
C ALA A 54 -1.38 -20.03 -7.84
N ASP A 55 -0.85 -20.77 -8.82
CA ASP A 55 -0.94 -20.40 -10.24
C ASP A 55 -2.30 -20.70 -10.89
N SER A 56 -3.12 -21.59 -10.33
CA SER A 56 -4.40 -21.98 -10.96
C SER A 56 -5.65 -21.37 -10.31
N ALA A 57 -5.53 -20.72 -9.15
CA ALA A 57 -6.65 -20.07 -8.47
C ALA A 57 -6.64 -18.53 -8.55
N VAL A 58 -5.53 -17.92 -8.96
CA VAL A 58 -5.42 -16.46 -9.18
C VAL A 58 -5.82 -16.14 -10.63
N GLY A 59 -7.09 -16.39 -10.94
CA GLY A 59 -7.68 -15.94 -12.19
C GLY A 59 -7.58 -14.41 -12.32
N LYS A 60 -6.81 -13.96 -13.31
CA LYS A 60 -6.79 -12.59 -13.88
C LYS A 60 -6.66 -11.44 -12.87
N TRP A 61 -5.43 -11.20 -12.42
CA TRP A 61 -4.98 -9.83 -12.15
C TRP A 61 -3.83 -9.55 -13.12
N GLU A 62 -4.12 -8.87 -14.23
CA GLU A 62 -3.12 -8.61 -15.26
C GLU A 62 -1.94 -7.80 -14.66
N GLY A 63 -0.75 -8.41 -14.66
CA GLY A 63 0.53 -7.72 -14.44
C GLY A 63 1.13 -7.75 -13.03
N VAL A 64 0.60 -8.53 -12.10
CA VAL A 64 1.19 -8.67 -10.75
C VAL A 64 2.01 -9.96 -10.65
N VAL A 65 3.33 -9.85 -10.84
CA VAL A 65 4.27 -10.92 -10.49
C VAL A 65 4.68 -10.70 -9.04
N VAL A 66 4.06 -11.43 -8.10
CA VAL A 66 4.49 -11.43 -6.70
C VAL A 66 5.67 -12.41 -6.60
N THR A 67 6.90 -11.92 -6.67
CA THR A 67 8.07 -12.73 -6.31
C THR A 67 8.15 -12.77 -4.78
N GLU A 68 7.39 -13.65 -4.15
CA GLU A 68 7.35 -13.74 -2.68
C GLU A 68 8.64 -14.36 -2.14
N SER A 69 9.42 -13.55 -1.44
CA SER A 69 10.00 -14.03 -0.20
C SER A 69 8.99 -13.68 0.90
N PHE A 70 8.49 -14.68 1.62
CA PHE A 70 7.47 -14.54 2.68
C PHE A 70 7.91 -13.61 3.85
N LEU A 71 9.16 -13.13 3.81
CA LEU A 71 9.80 -12.24 4.77
C LEU A 71 10.08 -10.83 4.22
N SER A 72 9.83 -10.55 2.94
CA SER A 72 10.24 -9.27 2.36
C SER A 72 9.27 -8.14 2.69
N GLN A 73 9.75 -7.10 3.37
CA GLN A 73 9.04 -5.81 3.56
C GLN A 73 8.97 -4.99 2.25
N THR A 74 9.00 -5.67 1.12
CA THR A 74 9.06 -5.10 -0.23
C THR A 74 8.10 -5.84 -1.16
N MET A 75 7.65 -5.14 -2.20
CA MET A 75 6.82 -5.70 -3.27
C MET A 75 7.12 -5.00 -4.59
N VAL A 76 6.87 -5.65 -5.73
CA VAL A 76 6.93 -5.01 -7.04
C VAL A 76 5.51 -4.67 -7.48
N TYR A 77 5.26 -3.39 -7.79
CA TYR A 77 3.96 -2.92 -8.27
C TYR A 77 4.15 -2.07 -9.52
N LYS A 78 3.48 -2.43 -10.62
CA LYS A 78 3.63 -1.77 -11.94
C LYS A 78 5.09 -1.61 -12.38
N GLY A 79 5.93 -2.61 -12.11
CA GLY A 79 7.36 -2.60 -12.44
C GLY A 79 8.24 -1.78 -11.49
N GLN A 80 7.69 -1.16 -10.43
CA GLN A 80 8.46 -0.43 -9.43
C GLN A 80 8.58 -1.22 -8.13
N LEU A 81 9.79 -1.30 -7.57
CA LEU A 81 10.02 -1.87 -6.24
C LEU A 81 9.54 -0.89 -5.16
N LEU A 82 8.66 -1.36 -4.29
CA LEU A 82 8.12 -0.63 -3.14
C LEU A 82 8.58 -1.29 -1.84
N LYS A 83 8.66 -0.51 -0.76
CA LYS A 83 8.95 -0.92 0.60
C LYS A 83 7.94 -0.34 1.59
N ARG A 84 7.89 -0.85 2.82
CA ARG A 84 7.07 -0.27 3.89
C ARG A 84 7.70 1.03 4.41
N HIS A 85 6.89 2.07 4.59
CA HIS A 85 7.30 3.34 5.16
C HIS A 85 7.45 3.22 6.68
N ARG A 86 8.50 3.81 7.26
CA ARG A 86 8.74 3.73 8.71
C ARG A 86 7.63 4.39 9.52
N ASN A 87 7.11 5.51 9.02
CA ASN A 87 6.03 6.25 9.65
C ASN A 87 4.68 5.87 9.00
N GLY A 88 3.93 4.98 9.66
CA GLY A 88 2.59 4.54 9.26
C GLY A 88 2.52 3.19 8.52
N GLY A 89 3.64 2.69 8.00
CA GLY A 89 3.73 1.37 7.39
C GLY A 89 3.34 1.30 5.92
N GLY A 90 2.71 2.29 5.30
CA GLY A 90 2.25 2.21 3.91
C GLY A 90 3.34 1.94 2.87
N TRP A 91 2.93 1.67 1.65
CA TRP A 91 3.86 1.30 0.58
C TRP A 91 4.43 2.54 -0.12
N VAL A 92 5.75 2.61 -0.22
CA VAL A 92 6.48 3.73 -0.84
C VAL A 92 7.59 3.21 -1.73
N PRO A 93 8.13 3.99 -2.68
CA PRO A 93 9.21 3.51 -3.54
C PRO A 93 10.42 3.08 -2.74
N ALA A 94 11.05 1.96 -3.11
CA ALA A 94 12.24 1.48 -2.40
C ALA A 94 13.45 2.35 -2.75
N GLU A 95 13.57 2.69 -4.03
CA GLU A 95 14.57 3.58 -4.60
C GLU A 95 14.01 5.00 -4.66
N GLN A 96 14.59 5.90 -3.88
CA GLN A 96 14.15 7.29 -3.73
C GLN A 96 15.35 8.23 -3.76
N SER A 97 15.12 9.50 -4.07
CA SER A 97 16.14 10.55 -3.94
C SER A 97 15.53 11.90 -3.58
N GLU A 98 16.02 12.48 -2.50
CA GLU A 98 15.62 13.82 -2.08
C GLU A 98 16.13 14.88 -3.06
N GLY A 99 17.39 14.78 -3.49
CA GLY A 99 18.06 15.78 -4.33
C GLY A 99 17.76 15.68 -5.83
N ASP A 100 17.19 14.56 -6.29
CA ASP A 100 16.83 14.35 -7.69
C ASP A 100 15.30 14.43 -7.86
N GLU A 101 14.81 15.56 -8.37
CA GLU A 101 13.38 15.81 -8.61
C GLU A 101 12.77 14.87 -9.66
N SER A 102 13.58 14.17 -10.46
CA SER A 102 13.08 13.15 -11.40
C SER A 102 12.74 11.83 -10.70
N LYS A 103 13.14 11.67 -9.44
CA LYS A 103 12.92 10.46 -8.63
C LYS A 103 11.82 10.68 -7.59
N PRO A 104 11.11 9.62 -7.19
CA PRO A 104 10.21 9.69 -6.07
C PRO A 104 10.95 9.97 -4.77
N TYR A 105 10.22 10.54 -3.81
CA TYR A 105 10.74 10.81 -2.48
C TYR A 105 9.60 10.78 -1.47
N VAL A 106 9.73 10.00 -0.41
CA VAL A 106 8.81 10.03 0.72
C VAL A 106 9.63 10.28 1.98
N ASP A 107 9.44 11.46 2.55
CA ASP A 107 10.13 11.92 3.76
C ASP A 107 9.73 11.08 4.97
N GLU A 108 10.67 10.82 5.89
CA GLU A 108 10.41 10.06 7.10
C GLU A 108 9.37 10.74 8.02
N THR A 109 9.25 12.07 7.95
CA THR A 109 8.26 12.86 8.70
C THR A 109 6.84 12.71 8.16
N ALA A 110 6.68 12.35 6.89
CA ALA A 110 5.37 12.09 6.31
C ALA A 110 4.78 10.80 6.89
N TYR A 111 3.50 10.81 7.23
CA TYR A 111 2.81 9.59 7.63
C TYR A 111 2.18 8.95 6.39
N VAL A 112 2.51 7.69 6.13
CA VAL A 112 1.87 6.87 5.09
C VAL A 112 1.24 5.66 5.78
N GLY A 113 -0.08 5.65 5.90
CA GLY A 113 -0.84 4.62 6.61
C GLY A 113 -0.74 3.24 5.96
N PRO A 114 -1.09 2.17 6.69
CA PRO A 114 -0.70 0.81 6.32
C PRO A 114 -1.33 0.29 5.02
N PHE A 115 -2.46 0.87 4.61
CA PHE A 115 -3.18 0.58 3.36
C PHE A 115 -2.96 1.63 2.26
N ALA A 116 -2.22 2.70 2.55
CA ALA A 116 -1.93 3.76 1.58
C ALA A 116 -0.74 3.37 0.71
N MET A 117 -0.69 3.94 -0.49
CA MET A 117 0.36 3.66 -1.47
C MET A 117 0.84 4.92 -2.16
N VAL A 118 2.17 5.08 -2.17
CA VAL A 118 2.90 6.07 -2.96
C VAL A 118 3.74 5.33 -3.99
N PHE A 119 3.61 5.67 -5.27
CA PHE A 119 4.33 5.02 -6.37
C PHE A 119 4.52 5.98 -7.56
N GLY A 120 5.20 5.54 -8.62
CA GLY A 120 5.68 6.43 -9.69
C GLY A 120 6.78 7.35 -9.19
N ASN A 121 6.80 8.59 -9.67
CA ASN A 121 7.72 9.65 -9.24
C ASN A 121 7.09 10.58 -8.20
N ALA A 122 6.05 10.13 -7.51
CA ALA A 122 5.35 10.94 -6.52
C ALA A 122 6.29 11.34 -5.38
N ARG A 123 6.10 12.57 -4.91
CA ARG A 123 6.90 13.15 -3.82
C ARG A 123 5.97 13.54 -2.67
N VAL A 124 6.21 12.97 -1.49
CA VAL A 124 5.43 13.22 -0.27
C VAL A 124 6.39 13.65 0.84
N PHE A 125 6.27 14.87 1.36
CA PHE A 125 7.27 15.41 2.29
C PHE A 125 6.71 16.43 3.27
N GLY A 126 7.46 16.73 4.33
CA GLY A 126 6.95 17.45 5.49
C GLY A 126 5.89 16.65 6.26
N ASN A 127 5.04 17.32 7.03
CA ASN A 127 4.02 16.69 7.89
C ASN A 127 2.79 16.15 7.14
N ALA A 128 2.97 15.71 5.89
CA ALA A 128 1.87 15.21 5.07
C ALA A 128 1.33 13.90 5.66
N LEU A 129 0.02 13.74 5.62
CA LEU A 129 -0.72 12.60 6.15
C LEU A 129 -1.42 11.90 4.98
N VAL A 130 -0.93 10.73 4.58
CA VAL A 130 -1.56 9.87 3.57
C VAL A 130 -2.10 8.63 4.30
N CYS A 131 -3.41 8.43 4.34
CA CYS A 131 -4.01 7.33 5.10
C CYS A 131 -5.25 6.72 4.41
N GLY A 132 -5.86 5.72 5.03
CA GLY A 132 -6.87 4.89 4.36
C GLY A 132 -6.28 4.14 3.16
N ASN A 133 -7.08 3.94 2.11
CA ASN A 133 -6.68 3.33 0.85
C ASN A 133 -6.18 4.39 -0.18
N ALA A 134 -5.72 5.54 0.29
CA ALA A 134 -5.29 6.64 -0.56
C ALA A 134 -4.11 6.24 -1.45
N ARG A 135 -4.10 6.76 -2.68
CA ARG A 135 -3.06 6.52 -3.67
C ARG A 135 -2.49 7.83 -4.19
N VAL A 136 -1.17 8.00 -4.07
CA VAL A 136 -0.44 9.15 -4.60
C VAL A 136 0.55 8.65 -5.65
N PHE A 137 0.44 9.11 -6.89
CA PHE A 137 1.23 8.59 -8.00
C PHE A 137 1.51 9.60 -9.12
N GLY A 138 2.20 9.17 -10.18
CA GLY A 138 2.65 10.09 -11.24
C GLY A 138 3.80 10.96 -10.74
N ASN A 139 3.76 12.27 -11.04
CA ASN A 139 4.71 13.28 -10.56
C ASN A 139 4.09 14.14 -9.44
N ALA A 140 3.04 13.64 -8.77
CA ALA A 140 2.29 14.39 -7.79
C ALA A 140 3.15 14.79 -6.58
N ARG A 141 2.87 15.98 -6.03
CA ARG A 141 3.57 16.53 -4.86
C ARG A 141 2.57 16.79 -3.74
N VAL A 142 2.72 16.08 -2.62
CA VAL A 142 1.91 16.28 -1.42
C VAL A 142 2.82 16.73 -0.28
N PHE A 143 2.59 17.91 0.28
CA PHE A 143 3.51 18.48 1.26
C PHE A 143 2.88 19.43 2.28
N GLY A 144 3.64 19.84 3.29
CA GLY A 144 3.10 20.64 4.40
C GLY A 144 2.27 19.77 5.33
N ASN A 145 1.12 20.26 5.83
CA ASN A 145 0.20 19.51 6.70
C ASN A 145 -0.97 18.90 5.90
N ALA A 146 -0.76 18.60 4.62
CA ALA A 146 -1.82 18.11 3.74
C ALA A 146 -2.31 16.73 4.20
N LEU A 147 -3.62 16.51 4.14
CA LEU A 147 -4.27 15.25 4.45
C LEU A 147 -4.85 14.64 3.18
N VAL A 148 -4.47 13.41 2.86
CA VAL A 148 -5.04 12.59 1.79
C VAL A 148 -5.54 11.29 2.40
N CYS A 149 -6.85 11.07 2.43
CA CYS A 149 -7.45 9.93 3.11
C CYS A 149 -8.62 9.29 2.33
N GLY A 150 -9.20 8.21 2.87
CA GLY A 150 -10.27 7.46 2.20
C GLY A 150 -9.73 6.63 1.03
N ASN A 151 -10.41 6.63 -0.10
CA ASN A 151 -9.96 6.05 -1.37
C ASN A 151 -9.44 7.12 -2.35
N ALA A 152 -9.03 8.29 -1.84
CA ALA A 152 -8.61 9.41 -2.66
C ALA A 152 -7.41 9.07 -3.56
N GLU A 153 -7.40 9.66 -4.76
CA GLU A 153 -6.31 9.54 -5.72
C GLU A 153 -5.72 10.91 -6.04
N VAL A 154 -4.40 11.04 -5.90
CA VAL A 154 -3.65 12.22 -6.32
C VAL A 154 -2.63 11.80 -7.36
N SER A 155 -2.69 12.38 -8.57
CA SER A 155 -1.86 11.96 -9.69
C SER A 155 -1.48 13.08 -10.64
N GLY A 156 -0.72 12.77 -11.70
CA GLY A 156 -0.22 13.77 -12.66
C GLY A 156 0.84 14.68 -12.04
N GLU A 157 0.77 15.98 -12.32
CA GLU A 157 1.62 17.04 -11.77
C GLU A 157 0.94 17.76 -10.59
N ALA A 158 -0.09 17.13 -9.99
CA ALA A 158 -0.91 17.74 -8.96
C ALA A 158 -0.07 18.15 -7.74
N ARG A 159 -0.38 19.31 -7.18
CA ARG A 159 0.26 19.84 -5.97
C ARG A 159 -0.79 20.03 -4.88
N VAL A 160 -0.61 19.34 -3.77
CA VAL A 160 -1.46 19.43 -2.58
C VAL A 160 -0.61 19.91 -1.41
N SER A 161 -0.94 21.04 -0.80
CA SER A 161 -0.19 21.54 0.35
C SER A 161 -0.96 22.44 1.32
N GLY A 162 -0.28 22.90 2.38
CA GLY A 162 -0.92 23.62 3.48
C GLY A 162 -1.67 22.66 4.39
N ASN A 163 -2.88 23.00 4.81
CA ASN A 163 -3.79 22.14 5.57
C ASN A 163 -4.88 21.53 4.65
N ALA A 164 -4.59 21.38 3.36
CA ALA A 164 -5.55 20.88 2.38
C ALA A 164 -6.01 19.46 2.73
N ARG A 165 -7.28 19.15 2.47
CA ARG A 165 -7.87 17.84 2.78
C ARG A 165 -8.48 17.23 1.52
N ILE A 166 -7.94 16.09 1.09
CA ILE A 166 -8.48 15.26 0.02
C ILE A 166 -9.01 13.97 0.67
N SER A 167 -10.28 13.63 0.44
CA SER A 167 -10.94 12.54 1.17
C SER A 167 -11.97 11.81 0.30
N ASP A 168 -12.57 10.75 0.87
CA ASP A 168 -13.55 9.89 0.22
C ASP A 168 -13.03 9.28 -1.09
N ASN A 169 -13.71 9.47 -2.22
CA ASN A 169 -13.31 8.95 -3.54
C ASN A 169 -12.78 10.09 -4.44
N ALA A 170 -12.32 11.20 -3.85
CA ALA A 170 -11.90 12.36 -4.61
C ALA A 170 -10.68 12.06 -5.49
N ARG A 171 -10.65 12.65 -6.68
CA ARG A 171 -9.54 12.55 -7.63
C ARG A 171 -8.96 13.93 -7.88
N VAL A 172 -7.65 14.07 -7.72
CA VAL A 172 -6.91 15.29 -8.03
C VAL A 172 -5.83 14.91 -9.03
N CYS A 173 -5.92 15.38 -10.27
CA CYS A 173 -5.02 14.97 -11.34
C CYS A 173 -4.62 16.14 -12.25
N GLY A 174 -3.76 15.87 -13.25
CA GLY A 174 -3.26 16.91 -14.17
C GLY A 174 -2.37 17.92 -13.44
N ASN A 175 -2.51 19.21 -13.75
CA ASN A 175 -1.73 20.30 -13.14
C ASN A 175 -2.42 20.90 -11.90
N ALA A 176 -3.29 20.13 -11.24
CA ALA A 176 -4.15 20.60 -10.17
C ALA A 176 -3.36 21.21 -9.01
N ARG A 177 -3.93 22.22 -8.35
CA ARG A 177 -3.31 22.94 -7.24
C ARG A 177 -4.32 23.10 -6.12
N VAL A 178 -4.10 22.41 -5.00
CA VAL A 178 -4.96 22.45 -3.81
C VAL A 178 -4.12 22.91 -2.62
N PHE A 179 -4.38 24.10 -2.10
CA PHE A 179 -3.55 24.74 -1.08
C PHE A 179 -4.36 25.32 0.08
N GLY A 180 -3.67 25.69 1.16
CA GLY A 180 -4.28 26.37 2.29
C GLY A 180 -5.23 25.45 3.04
N ASN A 181 -6.47 25.88 3.29
CA ASN A 181 -7.49 25.10 4.01
C ASN A 181 -8.52 24.47 3.06
N ALA A 182 -8.18 24.27 1.78
CA ALA A 182 -9.10 23.73 0.78
C ALA A 182 -9.49 22.27 1.08
N GLY A 183 -10.75 21.92 0.83
CA GLY A 183 -11.29 20.57 0.97
C GLY A 183 -11.81 20.03 -0.37
N VAL A 184 -11.40 18.82 -0.73
CA VAL A 184 -11.92 18.04 -1.86
C VAL A 184 -12.41 16.70 -1.32
N SER A 185 -13.68 16.39 -1.52
CA SER A 185 -14.31 15.19 -0.96
C SER A 185 -15.40 14.65 -1.89
N GLY A 186 -16.06 13.56 -1.49
CA GLY A 186 -17.04 12.87 -2.32
C GLY A 186 -16.43 12.22 -3.57
N GLY A 187 -17.22 12.12 -4.64
CA GLY A 187 -16.78 11.62 -5.95
C GLY A 187 -16.20 12.70 -6.87
N THR A 188 -15.70 13.80 -6.31
CA THR A 188 -15.26 14.98 -7.07
C THR A 188 -13.96 14.69 -7.81
N SER A 189 -13.89 15.08 -9.09
CA SER A 189 -12.65 15.06 -9.87
C SER A 189 -12.21 16.48 -10.16
N LEU A 190 -11.02 16.84 -9.68
CA LEU A 190 -10.38 18.13 -9.92
C LEU A 190 -9.23 17.92 -10.90
N GLU A 191 -9.47 18.31 -12.14
CA GLU A 191 -8.52 18.19 -13.24
C GLU A 191 -8.29 19.59 -13.82
N THR A 192 -7.04 20.05 -13.88
CA THR A 192 -6.72 21.26 -14.65
C THR A 192 -6.09 20.83 -15.97
N GLY A 193 -6.89 20.92 -17.02
CA GLY A 193 -6.43 20.72 -18.40
C GLY A 193 -5.52 21.86 -18.82
N SER A 194 -4.35 21.52 -19.36
CA SER A 194 -3.63 22.39 -20.27
C SER A 194 -4.47 22.51 -21.55
N HIS A 195 -5.24 23.59 -21.69
CA HIS A 195 -5.70 24.00 -23.01
C HIS A 195 -4.45 24.33 -23.83
N GLY A 196 -4.13 23.46 -24.79
CA GLY A 196 -3.17 23.74 -25.86
C GLY A 196 -3.74 24.69 -26.89
#